data_AF-A0A258V6Z5-F1
#
_entry.id   AF-A0A258V6Z5-F1
#
_cell.length_a   1.000
_cell.length_b   1.000
_cell.length_c   1.000
_cell.angle_alpha   90.00
_cell.angle_beta   90.00
_cell.angle_gamma   90.00
#
_symmetry.space_group_name_H-M   'P 1'
#
loop_
_entity.id
_entity.type
_entity.pdbx_description
1 polymer ?
#
loop_
_entity_poly.entity_id
_entity_poly.type
_entity_poly.pdbx_seq_one_letter_code
_entity_poly.pdbx_strand_id
1 'polypeptide(L)'
;MIEYDRPRRRFAIALAAMAGFIDAVGFLSADGYFVSFMSGNSTRLGVSLGTDPVHAAMPALLIVGFLGGVTGGALLSHWAGPRRKPVVLSLVALMLLTAAIGRMVGLPALMLGGLVVAMGALNNTFQRGGEVTVGLTYMTGALVKLGQGIANALAGKANSGWQAWASLWGGLLAGAVLGAFLQDRLPTGCLWLAAAYCALMVAVALRLPPGATLAES
;
A
#
# COMPACT_ATOMS: atom_id res chain seq x y z
N MET A 1 0.02 -3.30 -22.49
CA MET A 1 0.56 -3.48 -21.12
C MET A 1 0.34 -2.17 -20.36
N ILE A 2 -0.34 -2.23 -19.21
CA ILE A 2 -1.19 -1.16 -18.61
C ILE A 2 -2.25 -0.62 -19.60
N GLU A 3 -3.10 -1.50 -20.12
CA GLU A 3 -4.42 -1.08 -20.64
C GLU A 3 -5.38 -0.86 -19.46
N TYR A 4 -4.96 -0.04 -18.49
CA TYR A 4 -5.93 0.58 -17.61
C TYR A 4 -6.42 1.83 -18.33
N ASP A 5 -7.71 1.86 -18.57
CA ASP A 5 -8.47 3.06 -18.86
C ASP A 5 -8.01 4.20 -17.95
N ARG A 6 -7.92 5.42 -18.50
CA ARG A 6 -7.39 6.62 -17.81
C ARG A 6 -7.87 6.75 -16.34
N PRO A 7 -9.16 6.46 -16.00
CA PRO A 7 -9.64 6.50 -14.62
C PRO A 7 -8.93 5.51 -13.68
N ARG A 8 -8.73 4.26 -14.11
CA ARG A 8 -8.07 3.22 -13.30
C ARG A 8 -6.60 3.54 -13.07
N ARG A 9 -5.91 4.16 -14.03
CA ARG A 9 -4.53 4.64 -13.84
C ARG A 9 -4.46 5.75 -12.79
N ARG A 10 -5.35 6.74 -12.85
CA ARG A 10 -5.43 7.81 -11.84
C ARG A 10 -5.74 7.25 -10.46
N PHE A 11 -6.65 6.28 -10.38
CA PHE A 11 -6.98 5.59 -9.13
C PHE A 11 -5.78 4.84 -8.54
N ALA A 12 -5.00 4.14 -9.36
CA ALA A 12 -3.78 3.47 -8.90
C ALA A 12 -2.72 4.46 -8.40
N ILE A 13 -2.54 5.60 -9.08
CA ILE A 13 -1.62 6.67 -8.64
C ILE A 13 -2.08 7.28 -7.30
N ALA A 14 -3.38 7.52 -7.14
CA ALA A 14 -3.96 8.02 -5.89
C ALA A 14 -3.73 7.04 -4.72
N LEU A 15 -3.96 5.74 -4.95
CA LEU A 15 -3.68 4.72 -3.93
C LEU A 15 -2.18 4.55 -3.66
N ALA A 16 -1.31 4.73 -4.66
CA ALA A 16 0.14 4.77 -4.45
C ALA A 16 0.54 5.97 -3.58
N ALA A 17 -0.04 7.15 -3.80
CA ALA A 17 0.20 8.31 -2.93
C ALA A 17 -0.25 8.05 -1.48
N MET A 18 -1.42 7.44 -1.29
CA MET A 18 -1.87 7.04 0.05
C MET A 18 -0.92 6.03 0.70
N ALA A 19 -0.46 5.02 -0.05
CA ALA A 19 0.51 4.04 0.43
C ALA A 19 1.79 4.74 0.93
N GLY A 20 2.35 5.65 0.12
CA GLY A 20 3.57 6.38 0.48
C GLY A 20 3.37 7.27 1.71
N PHE A 21 2.22 7.93 1.81
CA PHE A 21 1.84 8.71 2.99
C PHE A 21 1.85 7.85 4.26
N ILE A 22 1.18 6.71 4.22
CA ILE A 22 1.09 5.77 5.35
C ILE A 22 2.47 5.20 5.68
N ASP A 23 3.28 4.89 4.68
CA ASP A 23 4.64 4.37 4.87
C ASP A 23 5.53 5.36 5.60
N ALA A 24 5.51 6.63 5.22
CA ALA A 24 6.29 7.68 5.90
C ALA A 24 5.82 7.89 7.34
N VAL A 25 4.51 7.97 7.57
CA VAL A 25 3.94 8.10 8.92
C VAL A 25 4.31 6.89 9.78
N GLY A 26 4.14 5.68 9.24
CA GLY A 26 4.46 4.43 9.91
C GLY A 26 5.95 4.35 10.27
N PHE A 27 6.83 4.64 9.31
CA PHE A 27 8.28 4.61 9.53
C PHE A 27 8.74 5.56 10.63
N LEU A 28 8.25 6.81 10.61
CA LEU A 28 8.56 7.82 11.63
C LEU A 28 7.98 7.48 13.00
N SER A 29 6.95 6.62 13.06
CA SER A 29 6.26 6.26 14.31
C SER A 29 6.66 4.90 14.85
N ALA A 30 7.33 4.09 14.04
CA ALA A 30 7.74 2.72 14.36
C ALA A 30 9.25 2.62 14.52
N ASP A 31 9.94 3.68 14.96
CA ASP A 31 11.39 3.67 15.19
C ASP A 31 12.22 3.13 14.00
N GLY A 32 11.80 3.49 12.78
CA GLY A 32 12.46 3.06 11.55
C GLY A 32 12.14 1.63 11.07
N TYR A 33 11.16 0.94 11.67
CA TYR A 33 10.53 -0.24 11.09
C TYR A 33 9.52 0.14 9.99
N PHE A 34 9.24 -0.80 9.09
CA PHE A 34 8.38 -0.53 7.93
C PHE A 34 6.99 -1.15 8.12
N VAL A 35 5.93 -0.40 7.80
CA VAL A 35 4.55 -0.94 7.85
C VAL A 35 4.13 -1.67 6.57
N SER A 36 4.92 -1.54 5.49
CA SER A 36 4.64 -2.21 4.20
C SER A 36 5.85 -2.91 3.56
N PHE A 37 7.08 -2.46 3.82
CA PHE A 37 8.30 -3.07 3.26
C PHE A 37 8.76 -4.28 4.07
N MET A 38 8.05 -5.40 3.92
CA MET A 38 8.32 -6.61 4.68
C MET A 38 9.69 -7.22 4.39
N SER A 39 10.24 -7.07 3.18
CA SER A 39 11.62 -7.50 2.91
C SER A 39 12.64 -6.76 3.80
N GLY A 40 12.41 -5.47 4.08
CA GLY A 40 13.25 -4.71 5.02
C GLY A 40 13.10 -5.20 6.46
N ASN A 41 11.87 -5.50 6.89
CA ASN A 41 11.64 -6.10 8.21
C ASN A 41 12.21 -7.52 8.31
N SER A 42 12.18 -8.33 7.25
CA SER A 42 12.81 -9.65 7.24
C SER A 42 14.32 -9.57 7.39
N THR A 43 14.97 -8.60 6.74
CA THR A 43 16.40 -8.33 6.96
C THR A 43 16.66 -7.91 8.40
N ARG A 44 15.86 -6.98 8.96
CA ARG A 44 15.97 -6.59 10.37
C ARG A 44 15.78 -7.77 11.32
N LEU A 45 14.78 -8.62 11.07
CA LEU A 45 14.53 -9.84 11.83
C LEU A 45 15.74 -10.78 11.78
N GLY A 46 16.28 -11.05 10.59
CA GLY A 46 17.46 -11.90 10.42
C GLY A 46 18.69 -11.36 11.14
N VAL A 47 18.94 -10.05 11.04
CA VAL A 47 20.03 -9.38 11.78
C VAL A 47 19.80 -9.52 13.29
N SER A 48 18.63 -9.17 13.81
CA SER A 48 18.32 -9.31 15.24
C SER A 48 18.51 -10.74 15.72
N LEU A 49 18.01 -11.74 15.01
CA LEU A 49 18.21 -13.15 15.38
C LEU A 49 19.70 -13.56 15.38
N GLY A 50 20.51 -12.97 14.50
CA GLY A 50 21.93 -13.26 14.39
C GLY A 50 22.83 -12.50 15.37
N THR A 51 22.39 -11.34 15.89
CA THR A 51 23.23 -10.45 16.71
C THR A 51 22.66 -10.15 18.09
N ASP A 52 21.36 -9.86 18.19
CA ASP A 52 20.67 -9.52 19.44
C ASP A 52 19.17 -9.88 19.36
N PRO A 53 18.80 -11.11 19.75
CA PRO A 53 17.44 -11.63 19.58
C PRO A 53 16.35 -10.86 20.32
N VAL A 54 16.68 -10.04 21.31
CA VAL A 54 15.71 -9.23 22.07
C VAL A 54 14.92 -8.29 21.14
N HIS A 55 15.55 -7.84 20.05
CA HIS A 55 14.93 -6.93 19.07
C HIS A 55 14.14 -7.65 17.95
N ALA A 56 14.14 -8.99 17.91
CA ALA A 56 13.51 -9.76 16.84
C ALA A 56 11.97 -9.74 16.88
N ALA A 57 11.38 -9.47 18.05
CA ALA A 57 9.93 -9.55 18.25
C ALA A 57 9.16 -8.54 17.38
N MET A 58 9.61 -7.30 17.30
CA MET A 58 8.92 -6.25 16.54
C MET A 58 8.82 -6.53 15.03
N PRO A 59 9.93 -6.79 14.30
CA PRO A 59 9.83 -7.07 12.87
C PRO A 59 9.06 -8.37 12.60
N ALA A 60 9.15 -9.38 13.47
CA ALA A 60 8.33 -10.59 13.37
C ALA A 60 6.82 -10.31 13.48
N LEU A 61 6.41 -9.51 14.48
CA LEU A 61 5.01 -9.11 14.66
C LEU A 61 4.48 -8.29 13.48
N LEU A 62 5.31 -7.39 12.92
CA LEU A 62 4.94 -6.63 11.72
C LEU A 62 4.75 -7.55 10.51
N ILE A 63 5.63 -8.54 10.31
CA ILE A 63 5.49 -9.52 9.23
C ILE A 63 4.20 -10.33 9.39
N VAL A 64 3.91 -10.82 10.60
CA VAL A 64 2.69 -11.58 10.89
C VAL A 64 1.44 -10.72 10.69
N GLY A 65 1.44 -9.48 11.17
CA GLY A 65 0.32 -8.55 10.98
C GLY A 65 0.08 -8.21 9.52
N PHE A 66 1.15 -7.96 8.75
CA PHE A 66 1.06 -7.73 7.31
C PHE A 66 0.48 -8.95 6.59
N LEU A 67 0.98 -10.15 6.90
CA LEU A 67 0.48 -11.40 6.33
C LEU A 67 -1.00 -11.58 6.65
N GLY A 68 -1.41 -11.34 7.90
CA GLY A 68 -2.82 -11.37 8.30
C GLY A 68 -3.68 -10.38 7.51
N GLY A 69 -3.18 -9.17 7.26
CA GLY A 69 -3.84 -8.18 6.40
C GLY A 69 -3.96 -8.63 4.94
N VAL A 70 -2.90 -9.20 4.36
CA VAL A 70 -2.91 -9.76 3.00
C VAL A 70 -3.93 -10.88 2.91
N THR A 71 -3.88 -11.86 3.80
CA THR A 71 -4.78 -13.02 3.83
C THR A 71 -6.23 -12.60 4.04
N GLY A 72 -6.51 -11.73 5.02
CA GLY A 72 -7.86 -11.22 5.28
C GLY A 72 -8.41 -10.42 4.10
N GLY A 73 -7.59 -9.55 3.50
CA GLY A 73 -7.97 -8.80 2.29
C GLY A 73 -8.24 -9.70 1.09
N ALA A 74 -7.48 -10.79 0.91
CA ALA A 74 -7.69 -11.76 -0.14
C ALA A 74 -9.01 -12.52 0.06
N LEU A 75 -9.27 -13.03 1.27
CA LEU A 75 -10.52 -13.72 1.61
C LEU A 75 -11.75 -12.82 1.35
N LEU A 76 -11.70 -11.56 1.81
CA LEU A 76 -12.77 -10.59 1.53
C LEU A 76 -12.92 -10.30 0.03
N SER A 77 -11.81 -10.20 -0.71
CA SER A 77 -11.82 -10.01 -2.17
C SER A 77 -12.54 -11.17 -2.87
N HIS A 78 -12.27 -12.41 -2.46
CA HIS A 78 -12.93 -13.61 -2.99
C HIS A 78 -14.43 -13.61 -2.70
N TRP A 79 -14.85 -13.31 -1.46
CA TRP A 79 -16.27 -13.29 -1.09
C TRP A 79 -17.06 -12.14 -1.72
N ALA A 80 -16.41 -11.00 -1.95
CA ALA A 80 -17.05 -9.80 -2.49
C ALA A 80 -17.26 -9.81 -4.02
N GLY A 81 -16.60 -10.72 -4.75
CA GLY A 81 -16.76 -10.90 -6.19
C GLY A 81 -16.59 -9.59 -6.99
N PRO A 82 -17.61 -9.11 -7.74
CA PRO A 82 -17.54 -7.86 -8.49
C PRO A 82 -17.24 -6.61 -7.64
N ARG A 83 -17.58 -6.65 -6.34
CA ARG A 83 -17.37 -5.54 -5.38
C ARG A 83 -16.05 -5.66 -4.60
N ARG A 84 -15.11 -6.48 -5.04
CA ARG A 84 -13.82 -6.69 -4.34
C ARG A 84 -13.08 -5.41 -3.96
N LYS A 85 -12.96 -4.45 -4.88
CA LYS A 85 -12.20 -3.20 -4.65
C LYS A 85 -12.77 -2.35 -3.50
N PRO A 86 -14.06 -1.95 -3.52
CA PRO A 86 -14.62 -1.16 -2.43
C PRO A 86 -14.63 -1.93 -1.11
N VAL A 87 -14.83 -3.26 -1.11
CA VAL A 87 -14.79 -4.06 0.13
C VAL A 87 -13.40 -4.09 0.74
N VAL A 88 -12.35 -4.40 -0.04
CA VAL A 88 -10.96 -4.38 0.43
C VAL A 88 -10.58 -2.99 0.94
N LEU A 89 -10.92 -1.93 0.20
CA LEU A 89 -10.62 -0.57 0.63
C LEU A 89 -11.42 -0.15 1.88
N SER A 90 -12.60 -0.72 2.11
CA SER A 90 -13.36 -0.48 3.35
C SER A 90 -12.64 -1.12 4.55
N LEU A 91 -12.06 -2.31 4.38
CA LEU A 91 -11.18 -2.91 5.40
C LEU A 91 -9.95 -2.01 5.66
N VAL A 92 -9.29 -1.53 4.60
CA VAL A 92 -8.15 -0.61 4.73
C VAL A 92 -8.57 0.66 5.49
N ALA A 93 -9.68 1.29 5.13
CA ALA A 93 -10.20 2.48 5.81
C ALA A 93 -10.51 2.23 7.29
N LEU A 94 -11.12 1.08 7.62
CA LEU A 94 -11.38 0.68 9.01
C LEU A 94 -10.08 0.51 9.79
N MET A 95 -9.08 -0.16 9.21
CA MET A 95 -7.78 -0.36 9.87
C MET A 95 -7.00 0.95 10.05
N LEU A 96 -7.10 1.89 9.10
CA LEU A 96 -6.54 3.24 9.25
C LEU A 96 -7.27 4.06 10.32
N LEU A 97 -8.59 3.90 10.47
CA LEU A 97 -9.35 4.48 11.56
C LEU A 97 -8.90 3.91 12.91
N THR A 98 -8.74 2.58 13.00
CA THR A 98 -8.16 1.91 14.18
C THR A 98 -6.78 2.47 14.49
N ALA A 99 -5.95 2.71 13.47
CA ALA A 99 -4.63 3.29 13.67
C ALA A 99 -4.68 4.73 14.21
N ALA A 100 -5.59 5.55 13.67
CA ALA A 100 -5.83 6.91 14.14
C ALA A 100 -6.32 6.95 15.60
N ILE A 101 -7.25 6.04 15.96
CA ILE A 101 -7.70 5.86 17.34
C ILE A 101 -6.53 5.44 18.23
N GLY A 102 -5.76 4.42 17.84
CA GLY A 102 -4.59 3.96 18.57
C GLY A 102 -3.59 5.06 18.86
N ARG A 103 -3.33 5.95 17.89
CA ARG A 103 -2.52 7.15 18.11
C ARG A 103 -3.16 8.10 19.12
N MET A 104 -4.43 8.44 18.92
CA MET A 104 -5.15 9.40 19.76
C MET A 104 -5.20 8.98 21.24
N VAL A 105 -5.32 7.68 21.51
CA VAL A 105 -5.34 7.14 22.89
C VAL A 105 -3.97 6.73 23.42
N GLY A 106 -2.88 6.97 22.66
CA GLY A 106 -1.52 6.67 23.11
C GLY A 106 -1.18 5.18 23.17
N LEU A 107 -1.74 4.36 22.27
CA LEU A 107 -1.49 2.92 22.15
C LEU A 107 -0.72 2.60 20.84
N PRO A 108 0.64 2.59 20.86
CA PRO A 108 1.46 2.37 19.67
C PRO A 108 1.21 1.01 19.02
N ALA A 109 0.96 -0.04 19.81
CA ALA A 109 0.67 -1.37 19.29
C ALA A 109 -0.62 -1.41 18.46
N LEU A 110 -1.67 -0.71 18.92
CA LEU A 110 -2.93 -0.60 18.19
C LEU A 110 -2.75 0.22 16.90
N MET A 111 -1.97 1.29 16.98
CA MET A 111 -1.62 2.12 15.83
C MET A 111 -0.87 1.30 14.76
N LEU A 112 0.25 0.69 15.13
CA LEU A 112 1.09 -0.07 14.21
C LEU A 112 0.38 -1.32 13.68
N GLY A 113 -0.40 -2.00 14.53
CA GLY A 113 -1.27 -3.10 14.13
C GLY A 113 -2.28 -2.68 13.06
N GLY A 114 -2.97 -1.55 13.25
CA GLY A 114 -3.88 -1.01 12.25
C GLY A 114 -3.16 -0.67 10.94
N LEU A 115 -2.01 0.02 11.00
CA LEU A 115 -1.24 0.38 9.80
C LEU A 115 -0.76 -0.85 9.02
N VAL A 116 -0.17 -1.83 9.70
CA VAL A 116 0.43 -2.99 9.03
C VAL A 116 -0.63 -3.90 8.39
N VAL A 117 -1.77 -4.09 9.06
CA VAL A 117 -2.91 -4.84 8.51
C VAL A 117 -3.53 -4.09 7.34
N ALA A 118 -3.68 -2.76 7.44
CA ALA A 118 -4.19 -1.92 6.34
C ALA A 118 -3.30 -2.05 5.09
N MET A 119 -1.99 -1.94 5.26
CA MET A 119 -1.03 -2.03 4.16
C MET A 119 -0.96 -3.43 3.55
N GLY A 120 -1.08 -4.48 4.37
CA GLY A 120 -1.24 -5.85 3.89
C GLY A 120 -2.49 -6.02 3.03
N ALA A 121 -3.64 -5.56 3.53
CA ALA A 121 -4.92 -5.66 2.82
C ALA A 121 -4.93 -4.88 1.50
N LEU A 122 -4.29 -3.70 1.46
CA LEU A 122 -4.25 -2.80 0.29
C LEU A 122 -3.73 -3.47 -0.99
N ASN A 123 -2.83 -4.46 -0.88
CA ASN A 123 -2.30 -5.21 -2.04
C ASN A 123 -3.35 -6.03 -2.78
N ASN A 124 -4.50 -6.32 -2.17
CA ASN A 124 -5.60 -7.05 -2.80
C ASN A 124 -6.48 -6.16 -3.70
N THR A 125 -6.22 -4.85 -3.76
CA THR A 125 -7.05 -3.90 -4.53
C THR A 125 -6.87 -4.05 -6.05
N PHE A 126 -5.67 -4.41 -6.49
CA PHE A 126 -5.34 -4.60 -7.90
C PHE A 126 -4.93 -6.05 -8.17
N GLN A 127 -5.93 -6.92 -8.25
CA GLN A 127 -5.76 -8.32 -8.64
C GLN A 127 -6.39 -8.62 -10.00
N ARG A 128 -5.70 -9.47 -10.78
CA ARG A 128 -6.19 -10.09 -12.02
C ARG A 128 -5.74 -11.55 -12.03
N GLY A 129 -6.70 -12.48 -12.12
CA GLY A 129 -6.39 -13.92 -12.12
C GLY A 129 -5.72 -14.43 -10.84
N GLY A 130 -6.05 -13.85 -9.68
CA GLY A 130 -5.41 -14.18 -8.40
C GLY A 130 -4.04 -13.53 -8.17
N GLU A 131 -3.42 -12.97 -9.22
CA GLU A 131 -2.13 -12.28 -9.10
C GLU A 131 -2.29 -10.77 -8.88
N VAL A 132 -1.41 -10.20 -8.06
CA VAL A 132 -1.32 -8.76 -7.83
C VAL A 132 -0.73 -8.08 -9.06
N THR A 133 -1.57 -7.37 -9.81
CA THR A 133 -1.15 -6.70 -11.06
C THR A 133 -0.43 -5.38 -10.83
N VAL A 134 -0.72 -4.71 -9.71
CA VAL A 134 -0.04 -3.49 -9.28
C VAL A 134 0.22 -3.61 -7.79
N GLY A 135 1.41 -4.07 -7.44
CA GLY A 135 1.84 -4.16 -6.05
C GLY A 135 2.15 -2.76 -5.53
N LEU A 136 1.20 -2.16 -4.81
CA LEU A 136 1.38 -0.83 -4.23
C LEU A 136 2.43 -0.80 -3.11
N THR A 137 2.74 -1.96 -2.52
CA THR A 137 3.86 -2.12 -1.57
C THR A 137 5.08 -2.81 -2.20
N TYR A 138 5.02 -3.14 -3.49
CA TYR A 138 6.12 -3.76 -4.27
C TYR A 138 6.76 -2.74 -5.23
N MET A 139 6.96 -1.50 -4.77
CA MET A 139 7.31 -0.39 -5.64
C MET A 139 8.73 -0.47 -6.23
N THR A 140 9.62 -1.30 -5.67
CA THR A 140 10.93 -1.58 -6.29
C THR A 140 10.76 -2.10 -7.72
N GLY A 141 9.76 -2.95 -7.95
CA GLY A 141 9.43 -3.43 -9.30
C GLY A 141 8.96 -2.31 -10.23
N ALA A 142 8.23 -1.31 -9.72
CA ALA A 142 7.83 -0.15 -10.51
C ALA A 142 9.04 0.72 -10.91
N LEU A 143 10.02 0.89 -10.02
CA LEU A 143 11.24 1.63 -10.30
C LEU A 143 12.12 0.89 -11.34
N VAL A 144 12.23 -0.44 -11.25
CA VAL A 144 12.92 -1.25 -12.27
C VAL A 144 12.24 -1.12 -13.63
N LYS A 145 10.90 -1.22 -13.68
CA LYS A 145 10.14 -1.05 -14.93
C LYS A 145 10.22 0.36 -15.48
N LEU A 146 10.31 1.38 -14.62
CA LEU A 146 10.62 2.75 -15.04
C LEU A 146 11.98 2.81 -15.73
N GLY A 147 13.04 2.26 -15.11
CA GLY A 147 14.38 2.21 -15.71
C GLY A 147 14.42 1.48 -17.05
N GLN A 148 13.80 0.31 -17.14
CA GLN A 148 13.67 -0.45 -18.39
C GLN A 148 12.87 0.33 -19.45
N GLY A 149 11.81 1.02 -19.05
CA GLY A 149 11.03 1.88 -19.93
C GLY A 149 11.85 3.06 -20.46
N ILE A 150 12.64 3.71 -19.62
CA ILE A 150 13.55 4.78 -20.04
C ILE A 150 14.56 4.24 -21.05
N ALA A 151 15.18 3.08 -20.76
CA ALA A 151 16.13 2.44 -21.68
C ALA A 151 15.48 2.14 -23.04
N ASN A 152 14.25 1.63 -23.05
CA ASN A 152 13.51 1.37 -24.30
C ASN A 152 13.19 2.67 -25.06
N ALA A 153 12.85 3.76 -24.36
CA ALA A 153 12.61 5.06 -24.99
C ALA A 153 13.89 5.63 -25.62
N LEU A 154 15.01 5.53 -24.92
CA LEU A 154 16.33 5.94 -25.43
C LEU A 154 16.77 5.09 -26.64
N ALA A 155 16.40 3.82 -26.66
CA ALA A 155 16.64 2.92 -27.78
C ALA A 155 15.65 3.08 -28.95
N GLY A 156 14.75 4.08 -28.92
CA GLY A 156 13.78 4.33 -29.98
C GLY A 156 12.66 3.29 -30.11
N LYS A 157 12.47 2.41 -29.11
CA LYS A 157 11.42 1.38 -29.15
C LYS A 157 10.04 2.01 -28.91
N ALA A 158 9.06 1.59 -29.72
CA ALA A 158 7.67 1.98 -29.52
C ALA A 158 7.11 1.48 -28.17
N ASN A 159 6.18 2.23 -27.58
CA ASN A 159 5.46 1.87 -26.34
C ASN A 159 6.35 1.53 -25.12
N SER A 160 7.35 2.36 -24.87
CA SER A 160 8.26 2.23 -23.72
C SER A 160 7.57 2.21 -22.34
N GLY A 161 6.37 2.78 -22.20
CA GLY A 161 5.53 2.67 -21.00
C GLY A 161 6.08 3.36 -19.73
N TRP A 162 7.23 4.03 -19.82
CA TRP A 162 7.95 4.61 -18.68
C TRP A 162 7.13 5.64 -17.91
N GLN A 163 6.34 6.47 -18.60
CA GLN A 163 5.55 7.54 -17.99
C GLN A 163 4.54 7.01 -16.97
N ALA A 164 3.97 5.82 -17.20
CA ALA A 164 3.01 5.22 -16.28
C ALA A 164 3.69 4.76 -14.99
N TRP A 165 4.86 4.14 -15.09
CA TRP A 165 5.66 3.73 -13.93
C TRP A 165 6.23 4.95 -13.18
N ALA A 166 6.67 5.98 -13.91
CA ALA A 166 7.08 7.26 -13.33
C ALA A 166 5.95 7.92 -12.54
N SER A 167 4.73 7.91 -13.07
CA SER A 167 3.57 8.49 -12.39
C SER A 167 3.18 7.72 -11.13
N LEU A 168 3.26 6.38 -11.15
CA LEU A 168 3.01 5.54 -9.96
C LEU A 168 4.06 5.78 -8.88
N TRP A 169 5.34 5.75 -9.24
CA TRP A 169 6.44 5.98 -8.32
C TRP A 169 6.44 7.43 -7.78
N GLY A 170 6.19 8.41 -8.65
CA GLY A 170 6.04 9.82 -8.28
C GLY A 170 4.86 10.06 -7.35
N GLY A 171 3.74 9.35 -7.55
CA GLY A 171 2.60 9.36 -6.62
C GLY A 171 3.01 8.88 -5.22
N LEU A 172 3.66 7.71 -5.14
CA LEU A 172 4.20 7.19 -3.88
C LEU A 172 5.12 8.19 -3.18
N LEU A 173 6.11 8.74 -3.91
CA LEU A 173 7.07 9.69 -3.35
C LEU A 173 6.39 10.96 -2.84
N ALA A 174 5.48 11.54 -3.63
CA ALA A 174 4.73 12.72 -3.22
C ALA A 174 3.88 12.46 -1.96
N GLY A 175 3.26 11.28 -1.90
CA GLY A 175 2.56 10.79 -0.73
C GLY A 175 3.46 10.71 0.50
N ALA A 176 4.65 10.11 0.36
CA ALA A 176 5.62 9.98 1.44
C ALA A 176 6.12 11.32 1.96
N VAL A 177 6.43 12.28 1.06
CA VAL A 177 6.80 13.65 1.45
C VAL A 177 5.68 14.32 2.23
N LEU A 178 4.43 14.21 1.75
CA LEU A 178 3.28 14.79 2.45
C LEU A 178 3.02 14.09 3.80
N GLY A 179 3.20 12.77 3.86
CA GLY A 179 3.06 11.96 5.08
C GLY A 179 4.07 12.36 6.14
N ALA A 180 5.34 12.49 5.76
CA ALA A 180 6.39 12.98 6.64
C ALA A 180 6.11 14.41 7.13
N PHE A 181 5.72 15.31 6.22
CA PHE A 181 5.39 16.69 6.56
C PHE A 181 4.21 16.79 7.54
N LEU A 182 3.12 16.04 7.31
CA LEU A 182 1.98 16.04 8.23
C LEU A 182 2.26 15.28 9.52
N GLN A 183 3.12 14.27 9.51
CA GLN A 183 3.56 13.62 10.74
C GLN A 183 4.33 14.59 11.65
N ASP A 184 5.17 15.45 11.07
CA ASP A 184 5.91 16.50 11.80
C ASP A 184 4.98 17.60 12.32
N ARG A 185 4.08 18.12 11.48
CA ARG A 185 3.27 19.32 11.80
C ARG A 185 1.92 19.02 12.44
N LEU A 186 1.36 17.84 12.20
CA LEU A 186 0.03 17.44 12.66
C LEU A 186 0.01 15.94 13.03
N PRO A 187 0.86 15.50 13.99
CA PRO A 187 1.06 14.08 14.29
C PRO A 187 -0.23 13.36 14.65
N THR A 188 -1.14 14.00 15.41
CA THR A 188 -2.42 13.38 15.78
C THR A 188 -3.41 13.33 14.62
N GLY A 189 -3.39 14.33 13.73
CA GLY A 189 -4.37 14.47 12.64
C GLY A 189 -4.03 13.71 11.36
N CYS A 190 -2.75 13.41 11.11
CA CYS A 190 -2.28 12.80 9.86
C CYS A 190 -2.99 11.45 9.54
N LEU A 191 -3.23 10.60 10.55
CA LEU A 191 -3.89 9.31 10.38
C LEU A 191 -5.41 9.43 10.15
N TRP A 192 -6.04 10.46 10.73
CA TRP A 192 -7.45 10.77 10.41
C TRP A 192 -7.61 11.20 8.96
N LEU A 193 -6.67 12.01 8.45
CA LEU A 193 -6.64 12.39 7.04
C LEU A 193 -6.41 11.19 6.12
N ALA A 194 -5.53 10.26 6.50
CA ALA A 194 -5.33 9.01 5.76
C ALA A 194 -6.61 8.16 5.72
N ALA A 195 -7.31 8.00 6.84
CA ALA A 195 -8.57 7.27 6.91
C ALA A 195 -9.67 7.93 6.06
N ALA A 196 -9.80 9.25 6.13
CA ALA A 196 -10.74 10.03 5.32
C ALA A 196 -10.42 9.93 3.81
N TYR A 197 -9.14 10.01 3.44
CA TYR A 197 -8.69 9.81 2.07
C TYR A 197 -9.03 8.41 1.56
N CYS A 198 -8.82 7.38 2.39
CA CYS A 198 -9.18 6.00 2.03
C CYS A 198 -10.70 5.84 1.85
N ALA A 199 -11.51 6.43 2.74
CA ALA A 199 -12.96 6.42 2.61
C ALA A 199 -13.44 7.10 1.30
N LEU A 200 -12.79 8.18 0.89
CA LEU A 200 -13.03 8.79 -0.42
C LEU A 200 -12.67 7.81 -1.56
N MET A 201 -11.57 7.07 -1.44
CA MET A 201 -11.21 6.05 -2.43
C MET A 201 -12.20 4.88 -2.48
N VAL A 202 -12.84 4.52 -1.36
CA VAL A 202 -13.98 3.58 -1.35
C VAL A 202 -15.13 4.14 -2.19
N ALA A 203 -15.52 5.39 -1.98
CA ALA A 203 -16.59 6.03 -2.75
C ALA A 203 -16.26 6.11 -4.26
N VAL A 204 -15.01 6.38 -4.63
CA VAL A 204 -14.54 6.33 -6.02
C VAL A 204 -14.58 4.91 -6.57
N ALA A 205 -14.15 3.91 -5.79
CA ALA A 205 -14.16 2.51 -6.20
C ALA A 205 -15.56 1.97 -6.48
N LEU A 206 -16.58 2.44 -5.73
CA LEU A 206 -17.99 2.11 -5.98
C LEU A 206 -18.50 2.63 -7.33
N ARG A 207 -17.89 3.67 -7.88
CA ARG A 207 -18.26 4.27 -9.17
C ARG A 207 -17.46 3.71 -10.35
N LEU A 208 -16.41 2.93 -10.11
CA LEU A 208 -15.62 2.31 -11.18
C LEU A 208 -16.36 1.09 -11.73
N PRO A 209 -16.52 0.96 -13.06
CA PRO A 209 -17.13 -0.23 -13.65
C PRO A 209 -16.39 -1.51 -13.21
N PRO A 210 -17.11 -2.60 -12.92
CA PRO A 210 -16.49 -3.91 -12.72
C PRO A 210 -15.52 -4.18 -13.86
N GLY A 211 -14.27 -4.51 -13.54
CA GLY A 211 -13.35 -4.96 -14.58
C GLY A 211 -13.94 -6.19 -15.24
N ALA A 212 -14.06 -6.19 -16.57
CA ALA A 212 -14.58 -7.32 -17.33
C ALA A 212 -13.94 -8.61 -16.81
N THR A 213 -14.74 -9.43 -16.14
CA THR A 213 -14.42 -10.82 -15.87
C THR A 213 -14.43 -11.49 -17.24
N LEU A 214 -13.24 -11.69 -17.83
CA LEU A 214 -13.12 -12.71 -18.85
C LEU A 214 -13.47 -14.01 -18.15
N ALA A 215 -14.59 -14.60 -18.57
CA ALA A 215 -14.98 -15.93 -18.19
C ALA A 215 -13.80 -16.87 -18.45
N GLU A 216 -13.56 -17.75 -17.49
CA GLU A 216 -12.65 -18.88 -17.63
C GLU A 216 -12.94 -19.59 -18.95
N SER A 217 -11.91 -19.70 -19.80
CA SER A 217 -11.88 -20.63 -20.93
C SER A 217 -11.05 -21.83 -20.54
#